data_AF-A0A4R9GKU0-F1
#
_entry.id   AF-A0A4R9GKU0-F1
#
_cell.length_a   1.000
_cell.length_b   1.000
_cell.length_c   1.000
_cell.angle_alpha   90.00
_cell.angle_beta   90.00
_cell.angle_gamma   90.00
#
_symmetry.space_group_name_H-M   'P 1'
#
loop_
_entity.id
_entity.type
_entity.pdbx_description
1 polymer ?
#
loop_
_entity_poly.entity_id
_entity_poly.type
_entity_poly.pdbx_seq_one_letter_code
_entity_poly.pdbx_strand_id
1 'polypeptide(L)'
;MKLVPFFLFAVLVCSCTSSPEPGWIYTRNQYHLSTDPTGKTITSARIQKKGESCTFGSALFYFGYYGQQVSLKETLLKSGISKVALVDRSTESYLMGLVYFDCIEVWGE
;
A
#
# COMPACT_ATOMS: atom_id res chain seq x y z
N MET A 1 24.49 36.42 -10.96
CA MET A 1 23.05 36.06 -10.93
C MET A 1 22.73 34.86 -11.83
N LYS A 2 23.36 33.69 -11.64
CA LYS A 2 23.09 32.46 -12.43
C LYS A 2 22.71 31.23 -11.57
N LEU A 3 22.70 31.38 -10.25
CA LEU A 3 22.46 30.26 -9.30
C LEU A 3 20.98 29.95 -9.08
N VAL A 4 20.10 30.94 -9.21
CA VAL A 4 18.65 30.81 -9.00
C VAL A 4 17.98 29.81 -9.96
N PRO A 5 18.22 29.84 -11.30
CA PRO A 5 17.55 28.90 -12.20
C PRO A 5 18.06 27.46 -12.05
N PHE A 6 19.33 27.26 -11.68
CA PHE A 6 19.90 25.93 -11.46
C PHE A 6 19.33 25.26 -10.20
N PHE A 7 19.14 26.03 -9.13
CA PHE A 7 18.54 25.53 -7.89
C PHE A 7 17.06 25.18 -8.08
N LEU A 8 16.30 25.98 -8.85
CA LEU A 8 14.91 25.66 -9.18
C LEU A 8 14.78 24.37 -10.01
N PHE A 9 15.70 24.17 -10.96
CA PHE A 9 15.73 22.94 -11.77
C PHE A 9 16.08 21.72 -10.93
N ALA A 10 17.02 21.82 -9.98
CA ALA A 10 17.37 20.73 -9.08
C ALA A 10 16.20 20.30 -8.18
N VAL A 11 15.39 21.25 -7.68
CA VAL A 11 14.20 20.92 -6.84
C VAL A 11 13.10 20.23 -7.65
N LEU A 12 12.91 20.61 -8.92
CA LEU A 12 11.93 19.97 -9.81
C LEU A 12 12.33 18.53 -10.20
N VAL A 13 13.62 18.22 -10.28
CA VAL A 13 14.13 16.91 -10.72
C VAL A 13 14.47 15.97 -9.54
N CYS A 14 14.73 16.51 -8.34
CA CYS A 14 15.03 15.74 -7.12
C CYS A 14 13.83 15.58 -6.16
N SER A 15 12.59 15.65 -6.65
CA SER A 15 11.43 15.22 -5.87
C SER A 15 11.38 13.69 -5.81
N CYS A 16 12.38 13.07 -5.16
CA CYS A 16 12.32 11.68 -4.74
C CYS A 16 11.33 11.61 -3.58
N THR A 17 10.05 11.54 -3.89
CA THR A 17 9.00 11.34 -2.90
C THR A 17 9.18 9.94 -2.33
N SER A 18 9.72 9.80 -1.11
CA SER A 18 9.79 8.49 -0.42
C SER A 18 8.42 8.03 0.12
N SER A 19 7.37 8.78 -0.20
CA SER A 19 5.98 8.46 0.09
C SER A 19 5.32 7.98 -1.21
N PRO A 20 4.42 6.98 -1.17
CA PRO A 20 3.63 6.60 -2.33
C PRO A 20 2.65 7.72 -2.68
N GLU A 21 3.13 8.77 -3.34
CA GLU A 21 2.27 9.80 -3.91
C GLU A 21 1.61 9.25 -5.18
N PRO A 22 0.30 9.46 -5.36
CA PRO A 22 -0.39 8.99 -6.55
C PRO A 22 0.12 9.75 -7.77
N GLY A 23 0.65 9.02 -8.74
CA GLY A 23 1.00 9.54 -10.05
C GLY A 23 -0.22 10.02 -10.83
N TRP A 24 0.04 10.74 -11.92
CA TRP A 24 -0.99 11.52 -12.60
C TRP A 24 -2.08 10.67 -13.25
N ILE A 25 -1.71 9.54 -13.86
CA ILE A 25 -2.62 8.68 -14.62
C ILE A 25 -2.81 7.33 -13.93
N TYR A 26 -1.71 6.68 -13.58
CA TYR A 26 -1.69 5.37 -12.94
C TYR A 26 -0.50 5.26 -12.02
N THR A 27 -0.68 4.62 -10.87
CA THR A 27 0.40 4.28 -9.95
C THR A 27 0.06 3.00 -9.23
N ARG A 28 1.06 2.11 -9.16
CA ARG A 28 1.00 0.87 -8.41
C ARG A 28 2.17 0.83 -7.45
N ASN A 29 1.86 0.68 -6.18
CA ASN A 29 2.82 0.49 -5.12
C ASN A 29 2.63 -0.89 -4.50
N GLN A 30 3.74 -1.53 -4.17
CA GLN A 30 3.77 -2.78 -3.42
C GLN A 30 4.83 -2.63 -2.35
N TYR A 31 4.47 -2.96 -1.11
CA TYR A 31 5.40 -2.87 0.01
C TYR A 31 5.12 -3.97 1.03
N HIS A 32 6.21 -4.45 1.60
CA HIS A 32 6.17 -5.48 2.62
C HIS A 32 5.89 -4.85 3.99
N LEU A 33 4.97 -5.43 4.74
CA LEU A 33 4.68 -5.03 6.10
C LEU A 33 5.41 -5.94 7.07
N SER A 34 6.56 -5.51 7.58
CA SER A 34 7.37 -6.27 8.55
C SER A 34 6.69 -6.50 9.91
N THR A 35 5.53 -5.87 10.15
CA THR A 35 4.83 -5.89 11.43
C THR A 35 3.32 -5.88 11.19
N ASP A 36 2.59 -6.75 11.89
CA ASP A 36 1.12 -6.68 12.00
C ASP A 36 0.71 -5.33 12.65
N PRO A 37 -0.43 -4.70 12.29
CA PRO A 37 -0.96 -3.52 13.00
C PRO A 37 -1.11 -3.69 14.53
N THR A 38 -1.08 -4.92 15.05
CA THR A 38 -1.02 -5.23 16.49
C THR A 38 0.39 -5.33 17.10
N GLY A 39 1.45 -5.08 16.33
CA GLY A 39 2.83 -5.04 16.81
C GLY A 39 3.52 -6.40 16.94
N LYS A 40 2.87 -7.50 16.51
CA LYS A 40 3.51 -8.82 16.47
C LYS A 40 4.36 -8.97 15.21
N THR A 41 5.60 -9.37 15.42
CA THR A 41 6.58 -9.68 14.37
C THR A 41 6.12 -10.87 13.54
N ILE A 42 6.34 -10.76 12.22
CA ILE A 42 6.25 -11.86 11.26
C ILE A 42 6.98 -13.07 11.83
N THR A 43 6.25 -14.16 12.04
CA THR A 43 6.79 -15.41 12.61
C THR A 43 7.48 -16.20 11.50
N SER A 44 8.54 -16.95 11.85
CA SER A 44 9.12 -17.96 10.95
C SER A 44 8.10 -19.09 10.74
N ALA A 45 7.17 -18.86 9.81
CA ALA A 45 6.12 -19.80 9.41
C ALA A 45 6.39 -20.23 7.96
N ARG A 46 5.98 -21.45 7.61
CA ARG A 46 6.08 -21.94 6.23
C ARG A 46 5.00 -21.29 5.39
N ILE A 47 5.34 -20.89 4.17
CA ILE A 47 4.38 -20.39 3.18
C ILE A 47 3.71 -21.59 2.52
N GLN A 48 2.47 -21.88 2.91
CA GLN A 48 1.66 -22.98 2.34
C GLN A 48 0.40 -22.46 1.63
N LYS A 49 -0.14 -21.32 2.08
CA LYS A 49 -1.36 -20.70 1.58
C LYS A 49 -1.16 -19.21 1.38
N LYS A 50 -1.95 -18.65 0.46
CA LYS A 50 -2.09 -17.23 0.17
C LYS A 50 -3.53 -16.80 0.41
N GLY A 51 -3.72 -15.69 1.11
CA GLY A 51 -4.99 -15.00 1.29
C GLY A 51 -4.90 -13.57 0.79
N GLU A 52 -5.91 -13.09 0.09
CA GLU A 52 -5.93 -11.73 -0.47
C GLU A 52 -7.31 -11.10 -0.26
N SER A 53 -7.30 -9.83 0.14
CA SER A 53 -8.50 -9.01 0.25
C SER A 53 -8.20 -7.60 -0.23
N CYS A 54 -9.09 -7.04 -1.05
CA CYS A 54 -8.96 -5.70 -1.61
C CYS A 54 -10.16 -4.85 -1.22
N THR A 55 -9.89 -3.59 -0.91
CA THR A 55 -10.90 -2.53 -0.80
C THR A 55 -10.80 -1.60 -2.00
N PHE A 56 -11.95 -1.06 -2.40
CA PHE A 56 -12.05 -0.03 -3.41
C PHE A 56 -12.38 1.30 -2.74
N GLY A 57 -11.71 2.35 -3.17
CA GLY A 57 -11.99 3.71 -2.75
C GLY A 57 -11.98 4.66 -3.93
N SER A 58 -12.71 5.76 -3.77
CA SER A 58 -12.72 6.84 -4.74
C SER A 58 -12.85 8.18 -4.04
N ALA A 59 -11.97 9.11 -4.40
CA ALA A 59 -11.98 10.46 -3.85
C ALA A 59 -13.17 11.29 -4.33
N LEU A 60 -13.86 10.87 -5.40
CA LEU A 60 -15.08 11.53 -5.90
C LEU A 60 -16.27 11.36 -4.97
N PHE A 61 -16.33 10.24 -4.24
CA PHE A 61 -17.47 9.92 -3.39
C PHE A 61 -17.26 10.34 -1.93
N TYR A 62 -16.03 10.65 -1.51
CA TYR A 62 -15.73 11.05 -0.14
C TYR A 62 -14.53 12.01 -0.08
N PHE A 63 -14.81 13.30 0.20
CA PHE A 63 -13.82 14.33 0.50
C PHE A 63 -13.02 13.98 1.79
N GLY A 64 -12.00 13.13 1.66
CA GLY A 64 -11.03 12.85 2.73
C GLY A 64 -11.14 11.49 3.41
N TYR A 65 -11.95 10.55 2.91
CA TYR A 65 -11.99 9.18 3.45
C TYR A 65 -11.06 8.27 2.63
N TYR A 66 -9.88 7.99 3.18
CA TYR A 66 -8.89 7.06 2.63
C TYR A 66 -9.28 5.60 2.92
N GLY A 67 -10.43 5.16 2.42
CA GLY A 67 -10.80 3.76 2.30
C GLY A 67 -11.10 3.08 3.64
N GLN A 68 -11.93 2.04 3.64
CA GLN A 68 -11.96 1.15 4.79
C GLN A 68 -10.67 0.33 4.78
N GLN A 69 -9.86 0.45 5.84
CA GLN A 69 -8.67 -0.38 6.00
C GLN A 69 -9.07 -1.86 5.92
N VAL A 70 -8.48 -2.59 4.97
CA VAL A 70 -8.73 -4.02 4.82
C VAL A 70 -8.21 -4.72 6.08
N SER A 71 -9.08 -5.48 6.74
CA SER A 71 -8.74 -6.17 7.98
C SER A 71 -7.90 -7.41 7.70
N LEU A 72 -6.68 -7.44 8.24
CA LEU A 72 -5.81 -8.61 8.22
C LEU A 72 -6.53 -9.82 8.83
N LYS A 73 -7.24 -9.61 9.94
CA LYS A 73 -7.97 -10.66 10.66
C LYS A 73 -9.04 -11.33 9.79
N GLU A 74 -9.79 -10.55 9.02
CA GLU A 74 -10.80 -11.09 8.11
C GLU A 74 -10.15 -11.90 6.98
N THR A 75 -9.04 -11.41 6.45
CA THR A 75 -8.28 -12.09 5.39
C THR A 75 -7.72 -13.43 5.88
N LEU A 76 -7.20 -13.49 7.11
CA LEU A 76 -6.73 -14.71 7.75
C LEU A 76 -7.85 -15.74 7.96
N LEU A 77 -9.00 -15.28 8.47
CA LEU A 77 -10.16 -16.14 8.68
C LEU A 77 -10.68 -16.73 7.36
N LYS A 78 -10.78 -15.90 6.31
CA LYS A 78 -11.24 -16.32 4.98
C LYS A 78 -10.27 -17.28 4.28
N SER A 79 -8.96 -17.07 4.46
CA SER A 79 -7.91 -17.88 3.84
C SER A 79 -7.53 -19.13 4.64
N GLY A 80 -8.04 -19.29 5.86
CA GLY A 80 -7.71 -20.41 6.73
C GLY A 80 -6.22 -20.46 7.08
N ILE A 81 -5.58 -19.28 7.16
CA ILE A 81 -4.19 -19.10 7.57
C ILE A 81 -4.18 -18.91 9.09
N SER A 82 -3.49 -19.79 9.78
CA SER A 82 -3.35 -19.81 11.24
C SER A 82 -2.09 -19.09 11.72
N LYS A 83 -1.01 -19.17 10.93
CA LYS A 83 0.26 -18.45 11.21
C LYS A 83 0.72 -17.67 9.99
N VAL A 84 1.06 -16.42 10.23
CA VAL A 84 1.51 -15.48 9.19
C VAL A 84 3.02 -15.56 9.01
N ALA A 85 3.42 -15.86 7.77
CA ALA A 85 4.81 -15.88 7.30
C ALA A 85 5.20 -14.59 6.58
N LEU A 86 4.26 -13.93 5.90
CA LEU A 86 4.43 -12.57 5.43
C LEU A 86 3.12 -11.83 5.21
N VAL A 87 3.21 -10.51 5.22
CA VAL A 87 2.12 -9.61 4.83
C VAL A 87 2.68 -8.62 3.81
N ASP A 88 2.09 -8.61 2.63
CA ASP A 88 2.34 -7.61 1.61
C ASP A 88 1.11 -6.71 1.48
N ARG A 89 1.34 -5.44 1.18
CA ARG A 89 0.28 -4.51 0.81
C ARG A 89 0.52 -4.02 -0.59
N SER A 90 -0.54 -3.95 -1.39
CA SER A 90 -0.52 -3.36 -2.71
C SER A 90 -1.55 -2.25 -2.79
N THR A 91 -1.15 -1.11 -3.34
CA THR A 91 -2.05 0.01 -3.60
C THR A 91 -1.97 0.38 -5.06
N GLU A 92 -3.10 0.37 -5.73
CA GLU A 92 -3.26 0.82 -7.11
C GLU A 92 -4.08 2.09 -7.13
N SER A 93 -3.68 3.08 -7.92
CA SER A 93 -4.40 4.35 -8.02
C SER A 93 -4.41 4.83 -9.46
N TYR A 94 -5.50 5.50 -9.82
CA TYR A 94 -5.75 6.07 -11.13
C TYR A 94 -6.13 7.54 -10.99
N LEU A 95 -5.79 8.33 -12.00
CA LEU A 95 -6.17 9.75 -12.12
C LEU A 95 -5.86 10.52 -10.82
N MET A 96 -4.59 10.60 -10.42
CA MET A 96 -4.14 11.28 -9.20
C MET A 96 -4.81 10.77 -7.90
N GLY A 97 -5.25 9.50 -7.87
CA GLY A 97 -5.91 8.91 -6.70
C GLY A 97 -7.42 9.15 -6.64
N LEU A 98 -8.05 9.65 -7.71
CA LEU A 98 -9.52 9.72 -7.79
C LEU A 98 -10.19 8.36 -7.66
N VAL A 99 -9.50 7.31 -8.10
CA VAL A 99 -9.88 5.92 -7.93
C VAL A 99 -8.67 5.16 -7.41
N TYR A 100 -8.84 4.38 -6.35
CA TYR A 100 -7.78 3.55 -5.84
C TYR A 100 -8.29 2.21 -5.31
N PHE A 101 -7.42 1.22 -5.32
CA PHE A 101 -7.59 -0.08 -4.72
C PHE A 101 -6.48 -0.27 -3.70
N ASP A 102 -6.83 -0.75 -2.52
CA ASP A 102 -5.88 -1.09 -1.47
C ASP A 102 -6.09 -2.55 -1.08
N CYS A 103 -5.07 -3.37 -1.31
CA CYS A 103 -5.11 -4.81 -1.14
C CYS A 103 -4.11 -5.23 -0.08
N ILE A 104 -4.55 -6.15 0.79
CA ILE A 104 -3.67 -6.86 1.70
C ILE A 104 -3.54 -8.30 1.23
N GLU A 105 -2.30 -8.76 1.17
CA GLU A 105 -1.94 -10.11 0.79
C GLU A 105 -1.19 -10.76 1.95
N VAL A 106 -1.61 -11.96 2.31
CA VAL A 106 -1.13 -12.65 3.50
C VAL A 106 -0.72 -14.04 3.11
N TRP A 107 0.45 -14.45 3.56
CA TRP A 107 0.97 -15.78 3.27
C TRP A 107 1.32 -16.50 4.56
N GLY A 108 1.11 -17.80 4.59
CA GLY A 108 1.29 -18.58 5.81
C GLY A 108 0.79 -20.00 5.74
N GLU A 109 0.56 -20.61 6.90
CA GLU A 109 0.07 -22.00 7.07
C GLU A 109 -1.30 -22.08 7.75
#